data_AF-A0A1C5BZ62-F1
#
_entry.id   AF-A0A1C5BZ62-F1
#
_cell.length_a   1.000
_cell.length_b   1.000
_cell.length_c   1.000
_cell.angle_alpha   90.00
_cell.angle_beta   90.00
_cell.angle_gamma   90.00
#
_symmetry.space_group_name_H-M   'P 1'
#
loop_
_entity.id
_entity.type
_entity.pdbx_description
1 polymer ?
#
loop_
_entity_poly.entity_id
_entity_poly.type
_entity_poly.pdbx_seq_one_letter_code
_entity_poly.pdbx_strand_id
1 'polypeptide(L)' 'MHRTAVLDLDNMETLPPGAERIEFAILGAILNEPVLRALHRLAQEEETTRRYGFE' A
#
# COMPACT_ATOMS: atom_id res chain seq x y z
N MET A 1 -3.51 7.40 3.40
CA MET A 1 -4.01 6.28 2.57
C MET A 1 -4.53 6.74 1.20
N HIS A 2 -5.24 7.86 1.05
CA HIS A 2 -5.74 8.31 -0.26
C HIS A 2 -4.66 8.41 -1.36
N ARG A 3 -3.51 9.05 -1.07
CA ARG A 3 -2.40 9.16 -2.04
C ARG A 3 -1.82 7.80 -2.45
N THR A 4 -1.83 6.83 -1.54
CA THR A 4 -1.39 5.46 -1.83
C THR A 4 -2.39 4.74 -2.73
N ALA A 5 -3.69 4.94 -2.50
CA ALA A 5 -4.73 4.41 -3.39
C ALA A 5 -4.65 4.99 -4.81
N VAL A 6 -4.29 6.27 -4.95
CA VAL A 6 -4.03 6.88 -6.27
C VAL A 6 -2.85 6.21 -6.96
N LEU A 7 -1.73 6.00 -6.24
CA LEU A 7 -0.57 5.27 -6.78
C LEU A 7 -0.91 3.84 -7.18
N ASP A 8 -1.75 3.14 -6.41
CA ASP A 8 -2.19 1.78 -6.74
C ASP A 8 -3.04 1.76 -8.01
N LEU A 9 -3.94 2.73 -8.18
CA LEU A 9 -4.76 2.91 -9.39
C LEU A 9 -3.90 3.30 -10.59
N ASP A 10 -2.95 4.22 -10.43
CA ASP A 10 -2.01 4.61 -11.48
C ASP A 10 -1.18 3.39 -11.96
N ASN A 11 -0.75 2.52 -11.03
CA ASN A 11 -0.08 1.27 -11.37
C ASN A 11 -0.99 0.31 -12.15
N MET A 12 -2.26 0.16 -11.72
CA MET A 12 -3.25 -0.66 -12.42
C MET A 12 -3.46 -0.19 -13.87
N GLU A 13 -3.42 1.12 -14.11
CA GLU A 13 -3.60 1.69 -15.45
C GLU A 13 -2.49 1.34 -16.44
N THR A 14 -1.33 0.88 -15.96
CA THR A 14 -0.24 0.38 -16.81
C THR A 14 -0.51 -1.02 -17.38
N LEU A 15 -1.45 -1.78 -16.80
CA LEU A 15 -1.82 -3.11 -17.27
C LEU A 15 -2.69 -3.02 -18.54
N PRO A 16 -2.57 -3.98 -19.48
CA PRO A 16 -3.48 -4.06 -20.62
C PRO A 16 -4.95 -4.08 -20.19
N PRO A 17 -5.86 -3.46 -20.97
CA PRO A 17 -7.29 -3.54 -20.68
C PRO A 17 -7.77 -4.99 -20.78
N GLY A 18 -8.62 -5.42 -19.84
CA GLY A 18 -9.17 -6.77 -19.81
C GLY A 18 -9.22 -7.37 -18.41
N ALA A 19 -9.26 -8.71 -18.34
CA ALA A 19 -9.37 -9.46 -17.10
C ALA A 19 -8.24 -9.15 -16.12
N GLU A 20 -7.00 -9.03 -16.62
CA GLU A 20 -5.80 -8.75 -15.80
C GLU A 20 -5.94 -7.44 -15.00
N ARG A 21 -6.50 -6.39 -15.61
CA ARG A 21 -6.74 -5.12 -14.93
C ARG A 21 -7.82 -5.23 -13.85
N ILE A 22 -8.87 -6.02 -14.09
CA ILE A 22 -9.96 -6.27 -13.12
C ILE A 22 -9.44 -7.10 -11.93
N GLU A 23 -8.65 -8.14 -12.21
CA GLU A 23 -8.03 -8.96 -11.18
C GLU A 23 -7.11 -8.14 -10.28
N PHE A 24 -6.30 -7.25 -10.86
CA PHE A 24 -5.46 -6.34 -10.09
C PHE A 24 -6.27 -5.38 -9.21
N ALA A 25 -7.38 -4.83 -9.73
CA ALA A 25 -8.28 -3.97 -8.96
C ALA A 25 -8.86 -4.68 -7.73
N ILE A 26 -9.31 -5.93 -7.91
CA ILE A 26 -9.87 -6.76 -6.83
C ILE A 26 -8.78 -7.10 -5.81
N LEU A 27 -7.59 -7.46 -6.30
CA LEU A 27 -6.44 -7.77 -5.45
C LEU A 27 -6.06 -6.55 -4.59
N GLY A 28 -5.96 -5.36 -5.21
CA GLY A 28 -5.65 -4.12 -4.50
C GLY A 28 -6.71 -3.75 -3.46
N ALA A 29 -7.99 -3.95 -3.75
CA ALA A 29 -9.08 -3.66 -2.81
C ALA A 29 -9.06 -4.54 -1.55
N ILE A 30 -8.56 -5.78 -1.64
CA ILE A 30 -8.61 -6.76 -0.55
C ILE A 30 -7.25 -6.90 0.16
N LEU A 31 -6.15 -6.94 -0.60
CA LEU A 31 -4.82 -7.27 -0.08
C LEU A 31 -3.96 -6.03 0.23
N ASN A 32 -4.21 -4.86 -0.35
CA ASN A 32 -3.39 -3.69 -0.03
C ASN A 32 -3.67 -3.16 1.37
N GLU A 33 -4.90 -3.23 1.87
CA GLU A 33 -5.23 -2.72 3.20
C GLU A 33 -4.38 -3.35 4.32
N PRO A 34 -4.27 -4.69 4.45
CA PRO A 34 -3.44 -5.28 5.51
C PRO A 34 -1.94 -4.97 5.32
N VAL A 35 -1.44 -4.95 4.09
CA VAL A 35 -0.03 -4.62 3.79
C VAL A 35 0.28 -3.18 4.17
N LEU A 36 -0.56 -2.22 3.77
CA LEU A 36 -0.37 -0.80 4.05
C LEU A 36 -0.47 -0.51 5.54
N ARG A 37 -1.33 -1.20 6.29
CA ARG A 37 -1.36 -1.11 7.76
C ARG A 37 -0.07 -1.62 8.39
N ALA A 38 0.44 -2.76 7.94
CA ALA A 38 1.69 -3.33 8.45
C ALA A 38 2.89 -2.39 8.20
N LEU A 39 3.00 -1.86 6.97
CA LEU A 39 4.02 -0.88 6.61
C LEU A 39 3.90 0.41 7.41
N HIS A 40 2.68 0.91 7.63
CA HIS A 40 2.46 2.10 8.43
C HIS A 40 2.93 1.91 9.88
N ARG A 41 2.61 0.76 10.49
CA ARG A 41 3.08 0.43 11.83
C ARG A 41 4.60 0.37 11.91
N LEU A 42 5.24 -0.29 10.95
CA LEU A 42 6.70 -0.40 10.91
C LEU A 42 7.37 0.99 10.77
N ALA A 43 6.82 1.84 9.91
CA ALA A 43 7.32 3.21 9.75
C ALA A 43 7.15 4.05 11.03
N GLN A 44 6.07 3.84 11.78
CA GLN A 44 5.88 4.48 13.08
C GLN A 44 6.90 3.98 14.12
N GLU A 45 7.17 2.68 14.15
CA GLU A 45 8.19 2.09 15.03
C GLU A 45 9.57 2.67 14.70
N GLU A 46 9.97 2.69 13.43
CA GLU A 46 11.26 3.23 13.00
C GLU A 46 11.43 4.71 13.39
N GLU A 47 10.41 5.54 13.14
CA GLU A 47 10.47 6.96 13.46
C GLU A 47 10.46 7.21 14.97
N THR A 48 9.76 6.38 15.74
CA THR A 48 9.78 6.42 17.21
C THR A 48 11.16 6.07 17.74
N THR A 49 11.79 5.01 17.22
CA THR A 49 13.17 4.64 17.53
C THR A 49 14.15 5.75 17.19
N ARG A 50 14.03 6.36 16.02
CA ARG A 50 14.92 7.47 15.61
C ARG A 50 14.81 8.67 16.54
N ARG A 51 13.59 9.03 16.98
CA ARG A 51 13.34 10.22 17.79
C ARG A 51 13.61 10.03 19.27
N TYR A 52 13.26 8.87 19.82
CA TYR A 52 13.24 8.65 21.26
C TYR A 52 14.21 7.56 21.73
N GLY A 53 14.80 6.80 20.80
CA GLY A 53 15.60 5.62 21.11
C GLY A 53 14.72 4.44 21.50
N PHE A 54 15.11 3.24 21.08
CA PHE A 54 14.71 1.99 21.72
C PHE A 54 15.96 1.44 22.41
N GLU A 55 15.85 1.08 23.68
CA GLU A 55 16.86 0.23 24.36
C GLU A 55 16.84 -1.19 23.77
#